data_AF-A0A5Q4GIJ8-F1
#
_entry.id   AF-A0A5Q4GIJ8-F1
#
_cell.length_a   1.000
_cell.length_b   1.000
_cell.length_c   1.000
_cell.angle_alpha   90.00
_cell.angle_beta   90.00
_cell.angle_gamma   90.00
#
_symmetry.space_group_name_H-M   'P 1'
#
loop_
_entity.id
_entity.type
_entity.pdbx_description
1 polymer ?
#
loop_
_entity_poly.entity_id
_entity_poly.type
_entity_poly.pdbx_seq_one_letter_code
_entity_poly.pdbx_strand_id
1 'polypeptide(L)'
;MNRSVSPGRYRHFKGGEYEVIDVARHSETEQWLVVYRPLYGEGRLWVRPLDLFTDQKTIDGKTRPRFERIGESAGPELCPQARVETFCREHQLSSSPPARLLDVCSELGELAKVWLKNSRYGAVPEAGLDSSTGRAEFGDTLFALLCLANESGIDAESALTDTLERYRQRIHDHGHPGSG
;
A
#
# COMPACT_ATOMS: atom_id res chain seq x y z
N MET A 1 19.01 -29.78 -13.13
CA MET A 1 18.89 -28.46 -12.50
C MET A 1 17.45 -28.27 -12.04
N ASN A 2 17.23 -28.17 -10.74
CA ASN A 2 15.89 -28.11 -10.16
C ASN A 2 15.31 -26.70 -10.39
N ARG A 3 14.40 -26.55 -11.35
CA ARG A 3 13.80 -25.27 -11.77
C ARG A 3 12.70 -24.77 -10.82
N SER A 4 12.58 -25.34 -9.63
CA SER A 4 11.36 -25.26 -8.82
C SER A 4 11.42 -24.21 -7.71
N VAL A 5 11.73 -22.96 -8.05
CA VAL A 5 11.34 -21.83 -7.19
C VAL A 5 9.96 -21.41 -7.65
N SER A 6 8.95 -21.61 -6.80
CA SER A 6 7.56 -21.26 -7.10
C SER A 6 7.23 -19.89 -6.51
N PRO A 7 6.31 -19.14 -7.13
CA PRO A 7 5.77 -17.95 -6.49
C PRO A 7 5.19 -18.25 -5.11
N GLY A 8 5.25 -17.26 -4.22
CA GLY A 8 4.71 -17.36 -2.88
C GLY A 8 5.57 -16.71 -1.82
N ARG A 9 5.27 -17.01 -0.56
CA ARG A 9 5.88 -16.38 0.60
C ARG A 9 7.07 -17.21 1.08
N TYR A 10 8.20 -16.56 1.29
CA TYR A 10 9.46 -17.16 1.69
C TYR A 10 10.01 -16.46 2.93
N ARG A 11 10.67 -17.24 3.80
CA ARG A 11 11.40 -16.71 4.97
C ARG A 11 12.90 -16.92 4.76
N HIS A 12 13.66 -15.86 4.87
CA HIS A 12 15.12 -15.96 4.91
C HIS A 12 15.55 -16.54 6.26
N PHE A 13 16.65 -17.28 6.31
CA PHE A 13 17.15 -17.87 7.57
C PHE A 13 17.42 -16.85 8.68
N LYS A 14 17.60 -15.57 8.33
CA LYS A 14 17.73 -14.44 9.29
C LYS A 14 16.39 -13.88 9.77
N GLY A 15 15.26 -14.49 9.40
CA GLY A 15 13.92 -14.13 9.86
C GLY A 15 13.08 -13.35 8.85
N GLY A 16 13.66 -12.40 8.11
CA GLY A 16 12.91 -11.55 7.19
C GLY A 16 12.07 -12.33 6.18
N GLU A 17 10.88 -11.82 5.87
CA GLU A 17 9.94 -12.44 4.95
C GLU A 17 9.87 -11.72 3.61
N TYR A 18 9.63 -12.50 2.58
CA TYR A 18 9.72 -12.08 1.20
C TYR A 18 8.60 -12.72 0.38
N GLU A 19 8.18 -12.02 -0.66
CA GLU A 19 7.39 -12.60 -1.74
C GLU A 19 8.34 -12.92 -2.89
N VAL A 20 8.32 -14.18 -3.35
CA VAL A 20 8.84 -14.56 -4.67
C VAL A 20 7.73 -14.38 -5.68
N ILE A 21 8.04 -13.61 -6.73
CA ILE A 21 7.10 -13.25 -7.80
C ILE A 21 7.25 -14.25 -8.94
N ASP A 22 8.47 -14.44 -9.44
CA ASP A 22 8.77 -15.40 -10.51
C ASP A 22 10.29 -15.65 -10.62
N VAL A 23 10.70 -16.49 -11.57
CA VAL A 23 12.07 -16.70 -12.01
C VAL A 23 12.25 -16.09 -13.41
N ALA A 24 13.21 -15.18 -13.55
CA ALA A 24 13.55 -14.53 -14.81
C ALA A 24 14.89 -15.05 -15.37
N ARG A 25 15.10 -14.90 -16.67
CA ARG A 25 16.39 -15.18 -17.33
C ARG A 25 17.05 -13.85 -17.71
N HIS A 26 18.28 -13.64 -17.23
CA HIS A 26 19.06 -12.46 -17.58
C HIS A 26 19.39 -12.51 -19.08
N SER A 27 19.05 -11.47 -19.85
CA SER A 27 19.19 -11.47 -21.32
C SER A 27 20.64 -11.66 -21.77
N GLU A 28 21.57 -10.94 -21.16
CA GLU A 28 22.97 -10.92 -21.61
C GLU A 28 23.80 -12.14 -21.18
N THR A 29 23.51 -12.69 -20.00
CA THR A 29 24.32 -13.76 -19.39
C THR A 29 23.59 -15.10 -19.39
N GLU A 30 22.32 -15.11 -19.79
CA GLU A 30 21.39 -16.23 -19.69
C GLU A 30 21.22 -16.81 -18.27
N GLN A 31 21.74 -16.14 -17.25
CA GLN A 31 21.68 -16.59 -15.86
C GLN A 31 20.24 -16.55 -15.35
N TRP A 32 19.82 -17.61 -14.65
CA TRP A 32 18.54 -17.64 -13.96
C TRP A 32 18.57 -16.79 -12.68
N LEU A 33 17.58 -15.93 -12.53
CA LEU A 33 17.42 -15.02 -11.40
C LEU A 33 16.05 -15.23 -10.77
N VAL A 34 15.97 -15.19 -9.45
CA VAL A 34 14.70 -15.11 -8.71
C VAL A 34 14.34 -13.65 -8.57
N VAL A 35 13.12 -13.28 -8.99
CA VAL A 35 12.51 -11.96 -8.79
C VAL A 35 11.67 -12.02 -7.52
N TYR A 36 12.00 -11.18 -6.55
CA TYR A 36 11.37 -11.20 -5.23
C TYR A 36 11.38 -9.82 -4.58
N ARG A 37 10.60 -9.62 -3.51
CA ARG A 37 10.63 -8.38 -2.70
C ARG A 37 10.46 -8.68 -1.22
N PRO A 38 11.00 -7.85 -0.32
CA PRO A 38 10.70 -7.95 1.10
C PRO A 38 9.23 -7.61 1.37
N LEU A 39 8.62 -8.31 2.31
CA LEU A 39 7.28 -7.99 2.84
C LEU A 39 7.35 -6.97 3.99
N TYR A 40 8.37 -6.12 3.98
CA TYR A 40 8.66 -5.10 4.98
C TYR A 40 9.43 -3.94 4.32
N GLY A 41 9.46 -2.78 4.99
CA GLY A 41 10.06 -1.57 4.44
C GLY A 41 9.39 -1.13 3.13
N GLU A 42 10.18 -0.58 2.21
CA GLU A 42 9.66 -0.04 0.93
C GLU A 42 9.18 -1.09 -0.08
N GLY A 43 9.40 -2.39 0.18
CA GLY A 43 8.87 -3.46 -0.69
C GLY A 43 9.39 -3.47 -2.14
N ARG A 44 10.53 -2.85 -2.43
CA ARG A 44 11.13 -2.79 -3.78
C ARG A 44 11.46 -4.17 -4.35
N LEU A 45 11.48 -4.29 -5.67
CA LEU A 45 11.90 -5.52 -6.36
C LEU A 45 13.41 -5.73 -6.30
N TRP A 46 13.79 -6.99 -6.07
CA TRP A 46 15.16 -7.48 -6.09
C TRP A 46 15.26 -8.66 -7.04
N VAL A 47 16.45 -8.81 -7.62
CA VAL A 47 16.84 -10.01 -8.37
C VAL A 47 18.04 -10.67 -7.70
N ARG A 48 18.07 -12.00 -7.67
CA ARG A 48 19.20 -12.78 -7.14
C ARG A 48 19.43 -14.03 -7.98
N PRO A 49 20.69 -14.43 -8.26
CA PRO A 49 20.97 -15.70 -8.91
C PRO A 49 20.25 -16.88 -8.26
N LEU A 50 19.63 -17.73 -9.07
CA LEU A 50 18.83 -18.87 -8.63
C LEU A 50 19.62 -19.78 -7.68
N ASP A 51 20.87 -20.08 -8.02
CA ASP A 51 21.75 -20.93 -7.21
C ASP A 51 22.04 -20.30 -5.83
N LEU A 52 22.20 -18.98 -5.79
CA LEU A 52 22.43 -18.25 -4.53
C LEU A 52 21.16 -18.06 -3.71
N PHE A 53 19.98 -18.13 -4.32
CA PHE A 53 18.69 -18.08 -3.64
C PHE A 53 18.35 -19.44 -3.03
N THR A 54 18.57 -20.52 -3.78
CA THR A 54 18.32 -21.92 -3.37
C THR A 54 19.44 -22.54 -2.53
N ASP A 55 20.52 -21.79 -2.33
CA ASP A 55 21.65 -22.12 -1.46
C ASP A 55 21.21 -22.57 -0.06
N GLN A 56 22.00 -23.44 0.57
CA GLN A 56 21.78 -23.89 1.95
C GLN A 56 22.77 -23.22 2.91
N LYS A 57 22.37 -23.10 4.17
CA LYS A 57 23.19 -22.53 5.25
C LYS A 57 23.18 -23.46 6.45
N THR A 58 24.36 -23.67 7.02
CA THR A 58 24.54 -24.38 8.28
C THR A 58 24.50 -23.37 9.42
N ILE A 59 23.53 -23.51 10.32
CA ILE A 59 23.34 -22.68 11.51
C ILE A 59 23.13 -23.64 12.68
N ASP A 60 23.93 -23.51 13.74
CA ASP A 60 23.91 -24.39 14.91
C ASP A 60 23.99 -25.88 14.54
N GLY A 61 24.84 -26.22 13.57
CA GLY A 61 25.03 -27.58 13.07
C GLY A 61 23.87 -28.12 12.23
N LYS A 62 22.79 -27.35 12.02
CA LYS A 62 21.64 -27.73 11.19
C LYS A 62 21.69 -27.04 9.83
N THR A 63 21.61 -27.82 8.76
CA THR A 63 21.51 -27.31 7.40
C THR A 63 20.07 -26.91 7.10
N ARG A 64 19.85 -25.65 6.70
CA ARG A 64 18.55 -25.11 6.30
C ARG A 64 18.64 -24.38 4.96
N PRO A 65 17.54 -24.30 4.18
CA PRO A 65 17.48 -23.43 3.02
C PRO A 65 17.80 -21.98 3.40
N ARG A 66 18.50 -21.25 2.54
CA ARG A 66 18.68 -19.80 2.72
C ARG A 66 17.34 -19.08 2.73
N PHE A 67 16.45 -19.49 1.82
CA PHE A 67 15.06 -19.06 1.74
C PHE A 67 14.16 -20.29 1.78
N GLU A 68 13.30 -20.37 2.79
CA GLU A 68 12.32 -21.44 2.98
C GLU A 68 10.94 -20.97 2.54
N ARG A 69 10.24 -21.73 1.69
CA ARG A 69 8.86 -21.40 1.31
C ARG A 69 7.94 -21.67 2.50
N ILE A 70 7.18 -20.66 2.92
CA ILE A 70 6.29 -20.73 4.08
C ILE A 70 4.80 -20.64 3.72
N GLY A 71 4.46 -20.43 2.45
CA GLY A 71 3.07 -20.46 1.99
C GLY A 71 2.85 -19.73 0.68
N GLU A 72 1.58 -19.47 0.38
CA GLU A 72 1.19 -18.52 -0.65
C GLU A 72 1.50 -17.10 -0.18
N SER A 73 1.80 -16.21 -1.12
CA SER A 73 1.89 -14.77 -0.86
C SER A 73 0.69 -14.10 -1.50
N ALA A 74 0.06 -13.18 -0.77
CA ALA A 74 -0.95 -12.29 -1.31
C ALA A 74 -0.34 -11.00 -1.89
N GLY A 75 1.00 -10.94 -2.04
CA GLY A 75 1.73 -9.69 -2.25
C GLY A 75 2.16 -9.02 -0.94
N PRO A 76 2.94 -7.93 -1.03
CA PRO A 76 2.99 -6.96 0.06
C PRO A 76 1.56 -6.43 0.29
N GLU A 77 1.23 -6.17 1.55
CA GLU A 77 0.05 -5.37 1.87
C GLU A 77 0.31 -3.98 1.31
N LEU A 78 -0.19 -3.71 0.10
CA LEU A 78 0.00 -2.44 -0.58
C LEU A 78 -0.58 -1.33 0.31
N CYS A 79 0.14 -0.21 0.43
CA CYS A 79 -0.42 0.96 1.08
C CYS A 79 -1.74 1.38 0.38
N PRO A 80 -2.66 2.06 1.07
CA PRO A 80 -3.95 2.42 0.50
C PRO A 80 -3.85 3.08 -0.88
N GLN A 81 -2.89 4.00 -1.06
CA GLN A 81 -2.65 4.67 -2.33
C GLN A 81 -2.28 3.71 -3.47
N ALA A 82 -1.33 2.79 -3.23
CA ALA A 82 -0.89 1.82 -4.23
C ALA A 82 -1.97 0.76 -4.55
N ARG A 83 -2.84 0.45 -3.58
CA ARG A 83 -4.04 -0.39 -3.82
C ARG A 83 -4.99 0.29 -4.80
N VAL A 84 -5.26 1.58 -4.59
CA VAL A 84 -6.11 2.38 -5.48
C VAL A 84 -5.48 2.51 -6.86
N GLU A 85 -4.18 2.80 -6.94
CA GLU A 85 -3.46 2.89 -8.22
C GLU A 85 -3.58 1.60 -9.04
N THR A 86 -3.34 0.46 -8.39
CA THR A 86 -3.43 -0.86 -9.02
C THR A 86 -4.85 -1.13 -9.51
N PHE A 87 -5.86 -0.90 -8.67
CA PHE A 87 -7.27 -1.06 -9.03
C PHE A 87 -7.66 -0.18 -10.21
N CYS A 88 -7.31 1.11 -10.19
CA CYS A 88 -7.62 2.04 -11.28
C CYS A 88 -6.95 1.62 -12.59
N ARG A 89 -5.70 1.15 -12.54
CA ARG A 89 -4.98 0.65 -13.71
C ARG A 89 -5.63 -0.59 -14.30
N GLU A 90 -5.98 -1.56 -13.48
CA GLU A 90 -6.62 -2.83 -13.89
C GLU A 90 -7.99 -2.58 -14.55
N HIS A 91 -8.73 -1.60 -14.03
CA HIS A 91 -10.07 -1.26 -14.50
C HIS A 91 -10.12 -0.06 -15.47
N GLN A 92 -8.96 0.44 -15.93
CA GLN A 92 -8.85 1.56 -16.89
C GLN A 92 -9.59 2.83 -16.43
N LEU A 93 -9.55 3.11 -15.12
CA LEU A 93 -10.17 4.27 -14.49
C LEU A 93 -9.20 5.46 -14.45
N SER A 94 -8.41 5.71 -15.49
CA SER A 94 -7.53 6.89 -15.51
C SER A 94 -8.32 8.15 -15.83
N SER A 95 -8.02 9.27 -15.18
CA SER A 95 -8.65 10.57 -15.48
C SER A 95 -7.73 11.75 -15.16
N SER A 96 -7.94 12.89 -15.82
CA SER A 96 -7.10 14.08 -15.58
C SER A 96 -7.21 14.59 -14.13
N PRO A 97 -6.16 15.19 -13.55
CA PRO A 97 -6.22 15.76 -12.20
C PRO A 97 -7.39 16.73 -11.94
N PRO A 98 -7.76 17.64 -12.87
CA PRO A 98 -8.94 18.48 -12.67
C PRO A 98 -10.24 17.70 -12.57
N ALA A 99 -10.41 16.63 -13.35
CA ALA A 99 -11.58 15.76 -13.23
C ALA A 99 -11.59 15.01 -11.89
N ARG A 100 -10.43 14.49 -11.44
CA ARG A 100 -10.31 13.87 -10.11
C ARG A 100 -10.59 14.83 -8.97
N LEU A 101 -10.24 16.10 -9.11
CA LEU A 101 -10.60 17.11 -8.13
C LEU A 101 -12.12 17.32 -8.06
N LEU A 102 -12.82 17.30 -9.20
CA LEU A 102 -14.28 17.37 -9.22
C LEU A 102 -14.90 16.11 -8.61
N ASP A 103 -14.33 14.93 -8.86
CA ASP A 103 -14.77 13.68 -8.23
C ASP A 103 -14.65 13.77 -6.70
N VAL A 104 -13.52 14.27 -6.18
CA VAL A 104 -13.34 14.51 -4.73
C VAL A 104 -14.44 15.42 -4.16
N CYS A 105 -14.77 16.51 -4.86
CA CYS A 105 -15.85 17.40 -4.45
C CYS A 105 -17.21 16.71 -4.45
N SER A 106 -17.46 15.84 -5.43
CA SER A 106 -18.70 15.06 -5.54
C SER A 106 -18.84 14.07 -4.38
N GLU A 107 -17.83 13.22 -4.14
CA GLU A 107 -17.87 12.20 -3.08
C GLU A 107 -17.97 12.83 -1.69
N LEU A 108 -17.25 13.94 -1.45
CA LEU A 108 -17.37 14.68 -0.19
C LEU A 108 -18.79 15.23 0.02
N GLY A 109 -19.48 15.61 -1.05
CA GLY A 109 -20.87 16.06 -1.02
C GLY A 109 -21.85 14.94 -0.63
N GLU A 110 -21.66 13.73 -1.13
CA GLU A 110 -22.48 12.57 -0.77
C GLU A 110 -22.23 12.14 0.69
N LEU A 111 -20.97 12.14 1.14
CA LEU A 111 -20.63 11.94 2.56
C LEU A 111 -21.32 12.97 3.47
N ALA A 112 -21.28 14.25 3.10
CA ALA A 112 -21.95 15.31 3.84
C ALA A 112 -23.47 15.12 3.88
N LYS A 113 -24.08 14.72 2.76
CA LYS A 113 -25.51 14.45 2.67
C LYS A 113 -25.93 13.26 3.53
N VAL A 114 -25.12 12.19 3.62
CA VAL A 114 -25.37 11.07 4.53
C VAL A 114 -25.29 11.52 5.98
N TRP A 115 -24.28 12.30 6.35
CA TRP A 115 -24.20 12.91 7.68
C TRP A 115 -25.46 13.71 8.02
N LEU A 116 -25.87 14.61 7.13
CA LEU A 116 -27.04 15.48 7.34
C LEU A 116 -28.32 14.66 7.52
N LYS A 117 -28.54 13.64 6.69
CA LYS A 117 -29.74 12.80 6.80
C LYS A 117 -29.74 12.00 8.12
N ASN A 118 -28.63 11.36 8.45
CA ASN A 118 -28.55 10.52 9.65
C ASN A 118 -28.64 11.34 10.94
N SER A 119 -27.97 12.50 10.97
CA SER A 119 -28.04 13.43 12.10
C SER A 119 -29.37 14.19 12.20
N ARG A 120 -30.34 13.92 11.30
CA ARG A 120 -31.59 14.68 11.18
C ARG A 120 -31.33 16.19 11.09
N TYR A 121 -30.39 16.55 10.22
CA TYR A 121 -29.92 17.92 10.01
C TYR A 121 -29.41 18.56 11.31
N GLY A 122 -28.64 17.79 12.10
CA GLY A 122 -28.00 18.25 13.33
C GLY A 122 -28.78 18.05 14.62
N ALA A 123 -30.02 17.53 14.57
CA ALA A 123 -30.80 17.25 15.77
C ALA A 123 -30.29 16.04 16.57
N VAL A 124 -29.54 15.13 15.94
CA VAL A 124 -28.96 13.91 16.54
C VAL A 124 -27.52 13.73 16.03
N PRO A 125 -26.57 14.58 16.45
CA PRO A 125 -25.22 14.64 15.85
C PRO A 125 -24.43 13.33 15.93
N GLU A 126 -24.66 12.52 16.96
CA GLU A 126 -24.02 11.21 17.18
C GLU A 126 -24.37 10.18 16.10
N ALA A 127 -25.45 10.36 15.34
CA ALA A 127 -25.87 9.44 14.30
C ALA A 127 -25.17 9.66 12.95
N GLY A 128 -24.30 10.68 12.81
CA GLY A 128 -23.77 11.15 11.52
C GLY A 128 -23.20 10.05 10.60
N LEU A 129 -22.15 9.35 11.04
CA LEU A 129 -21.44 8.33 10.24
C LEU A 129 -21.49 6.91 10.83
N ASP A 130 -22.21 6.69 11.93
CA ASP A 130 -22.29 5.38 12.60
C ASP A 130 -23.22 4.39 11.86
N SER A 131 -23.24 4.47 10.53
CA SER A 131 -24.03 3.60 9.66
C SER A 131 -23.12 2.95 8.63
N SER A 132 -23.52 1.77 8.13
CA SER A 132 -22.83 1.11 7.02
C SER A 132 -22.73 2.04 5.79
N THR A 133 -23.77 2.84 5.54
CA THR A 133 -23.77 3.87 4.49
C THR A 133 -22.73 4.95 4.77
N GLY A 134 -22.66 5.50 5.98
CA GLY A 134 -21.65 6.51 6.34
C GLY A 134 -20.22 6.01 6.16
N ARG A 135 -19.97 4.75 6.51
CA ARG A 135 -18.67 4.11 6.27
C ARG A 135 -18.37 3.93 4.78
N ALA A 136 -19.37 3.60 3.96
CA ALA A 136 -19.21 3.45 2.51
C ALA A 136 -18.83 4.80 1.87
N GLU A 137 -19.61 5.86 2.12
CA GLU A 137 -19.33 7.20 1.57
C GLU A 137 -17.97 7.76 2.02
N PHE A 138 -17.54 7.44 3.25
CA PHE A 138 -16.21 7.80 3.72
C PHE A 138 -15.13 7.07 2.90
N GLY A 139 -15.36 5.80 2.61
CA GLY A 139 -14.50 5.00 1.73
C GLY A 139 -14.42 5.58 0.32
N ASP A 140 -15.55 5.99 -0.26
CA ASP A 140 -15.62 6.59 -1.59
C ASP A 140 -14.90 7.95 -1.64
N THR A 141 -15.06 8.77 -0.60
CA THR A 141 -14.32 10.03 -0.44
C THR A 141 -12.81 9.80 -0.37
N LEU A 142 -12.37 8.81 0.43
CA LEU A 142 -10.95 8.46 0.53
C LEU A 142 -10.41 7.91 -0.79
N PHE A 143 -11.18 7.07 -1.48
CA PHE A 143 -10.82 6.54 -2.80
C PHE A 143 -10.62 7.66 -3.82
N ALA A 144 -11.53 8.64 -3.87
CA ALA A 144 -11.40 9.79 -4.78
C ALA A 144 -10.16 10.64 -4.47
N LEU A 145 -9.85 10.90 -3.19
CA LEU A 145 -8.66 11.63 -2.78
C LEU A 145 -7.37 10.92 -3.20
N LEU A 146 -7.32 9.59 -3.04
CA LEU A 146 -6.17 8.79 -3.46
C LEU A 146 -6.03 8.73 -4.98
N CYS A 147 -7.14 8.68 -5.73
CA CYS A 147 -7.13 8.83 -7.19
C CYS A 147 -6.52 10.18 -7.61
N LEU A 148 -6.93 11.28 -6.97
CA LEU A 148 -6.37 12.60 -7.23
C LEU A 148 -4.86 12.65 -6.94
N ALA A 149 -4.42 12.06 -5.82
CA ALA A 149 -3.00 12.01 -5.47
C ALA A 149 -2.19 11.27 -6.55
N ASN A 150 -2.67 10.09 -6.98
CA ASN A 150 -2.02 9.29 -8.03
C ASN A 150 -1.90 10.06 -9.35
N GLU A 151 -3.00 10.63 -9.85
CA GLU A 151 -3.02 11.36 -11.13
C GLU A 151 -2.21 12.66 -11.08
N SER A 152 -2.03 13.23 -9.89
CA SER A 152 -1.22 14.44 -9.66
C SER A 152 0.26 14.13 -9.37
N GLY A 153 0.66 12.86 -9.27
CA GLY A 153 2.01 12.46 -8.89
C GLY A 153 2.38 12.82 -7.44
N ILE A 154 1.39 12.93 -6.55
CA ILE A 154 1.58 13.25 -5.13
C ILE A 154 1.65 11.94 -4.33
N ASP A 155 2.70 11.79 -3.51
CA ASP A 155 2.75 10.77 -2.47
C ASP A 155 1.90 11.23 -1.27
N ALA A 156 0.75 10.58 -1.07
CA ALA A 156 -0.21 10.95 -0.05
C ALA A 156 0.29 10.68 1.37
N GLU A 157 1.08 9.62 1.58
CA GLU A 157 1.62 9.26 2.89
C GLU A 157 2.70 10.26 3.33
N SER A 158 3.60 10.60 2.40
CA SER A 158 4.60 11.65 2.63
C SER A 158 3.93 13.00 2.90
N ALA A 159 2.94 13.40 2.10
CA ALA A 159 2.20 14.65 2.30
C ALA A 159 1.45 14.71 3.65
N LEU A 160 0.89 13.60 4.10
CA LEU A 160 0.27 13.49 5.42
C LEU A 160 1.30 13.60 6.54
N THR A 161 2.44 12.89 6.40
CA THR A 161 3.54 12.91 7.36
C THR A 161 4.04 14.34 7.59
N ASP A 162 4.36 15.05 6.52
CA ASP A 162 4.79 16.44 6.56
C ASP A 162 3.74 17.34 7.26
N THR A 163 2.46 17.08 7.00
CA THR A 163 1.36 17.83 7.61
C THR A 163 1.27 17.59 9.12
N LEU A 164 1.40 16.34 9.55
CA LEU A 164 1.39 15.97 10.97
C LEU A 164 2.58 16.58 11.72
N GLU A 165 3.77 16.60 11.11
CA GLU A 165 4.95 17.24 11.69
C GLU A 165 4.74 18.75 11.89
N ARG A 166 4.18 19.45 10.89
CA ARG A 166 3.82 20.86 11.04
C ARG A 166 2.82 21.10 12.18
N TYR A 167 1.82 20.23 12.33
CA TYR A 167 0.88 20.34 13.46
C TYR A 167 1.55 20.10 14.81
N ARG A 168 2.42 19.08 14.92
CA ARG A 168 3.18 18.82 16.15
C ARG A 168 4.03 20.03 16.53
N GLN A 169 4.70 20.64 15.56
CA GLN A 169 5.52 21.83 15.79
C GLN A 169 4.68 23.01 16.29
N ARG A 170 3.53 23.31 15.66
CA ARG A 170 2.64 24.40 16.10
C ARG A 170 2.10 24.19 17.51
N ILE A 171 1.72 22.96 17.85
CA ILE A 171 1.25 22.61 19.20
C ILE A 171 2.39 22.82 20.21
N HIS A 172 3.61 22.42 19.86
CA HIS A 172 4.78 22.66 20.71
C HIS A 172 5.05 24.16 20.92
N ASP A 173 4.97 24.97 19.86
CA ASP A 173 5.38 26.38 19.91
C ASP A 173 4.29 27.32 20.47
N HIS A 174 3.02 27.02 20.22
CA HIS A 174 1.89 27.91 20.52
C HIS A 174 0.83 27.29 21.43
N GLY A 175 0.97 26.01 21.80
CA GLY A 175 -0.03 25.29 22.58
C GLY A 175 -1.30 24.91 21.80
N HIS A 176 -1.38 25.22 20.50
CA HIS A 176 -2.52 24.87 19.65
C HIS A 176 -2.12 24.55 18.19
N PRO A 177 -2.90 23.75 17.43
CA PRO A 177 -2.58 23.38 16.04
C PRO A 177 -2.87 24.49 15.01
N GLY A 178 -3.56 25.55 15.43
CA GLY A 178 -3.93 26.67 14.59
C GLY A 178 -2.72 27.33 13.92
N SER A 179 -2.91 27.78 12.68
CA SER A 179 -1.91 28.56 11.94
C SER A 179 -2.00 30.07 12.21
N GLY A 180 -2.76 30.47 13.24
CA GLY A 180 -3.06 31.86 13.60
C GLY A 180 -2.29 32.30 14.84
#